data_AF-A0A7J2Z227-F1
#
_entry.id   AF-A0A7J2Z227-F1
#
_cell.length_a   1.000
_cell.length_b   1.000
_cell.length_c   1.000
_cell.angle_alpha   90.00
_cell.angle_beta   90.00
_cell.angle_gamma   90.00
#
_symmetry.space_group_name_H-M   'P 1'
#
loop_
_entity.id
_entity.type
_entity.pdbx_description
1 polymer ?
#
loop_
_entity_poly.entity_id
_entity_poly.type
_entity_poly.pdbx_seq_one_letter_code
_entity_poly.pdbx_strand_id
1 'polypeptide(L)'
;MIHNIIDFISIRDNFPGESAIWFILGSIILLGFVQDINLSIAALYIVTIGDVASAAFSSSKTSSKGINESVFKNKNIFSFVAFVFFSLPSLIFLGLNGIWMIILAAVIESIDLKVNDNFLILLFLTLSLLLFY
;
A
#
# COMPACT_ATOMS: atom_id res chain seq x y z
N MET A 1 -4.88 22.57 16.69
CA MET A 1 -3.61 21.83 16.58
C MET A 1 -3.84 20.41 16.04
N ILE A 2 -4.71 19.60 16.67
CA ILE A 2 -5.09 18.26 16.14
C ILE A 2 -5.73 18.34 14.75
N HIS A 3 -6.59 19.33 14.50
CA HIS A 3 -7.21 19.52 13.19
C HIS A 3 -6.18 19.76 12.08
N ASN A 4 -5.16 20.57 12.33
CA ASN A 4 -4.08 20.84 11.36
C ASN A 4 -3.19 19.62 11.12
N ILE A 5 -3.03 18.74 12.12
CA ILE A 5 -2.29 17.48 11.97
C ILE A 5 -3.10 16.52 11.09
N ILE A 6 -4.41 16.43 11.32
CA ILE A 6 -5.32 15.63 10.50
C ILE A 6 -5.35 16.16 9.07
N ASP A 7 -5.42 17.48 8.88
CA ASP A 7 -5.42 18.10 7.55
C ASP A 7 -4.10 17.85 6.82
N PHE A 8 -2.95 17.93 7.50
CA PHE A 8 -1.65 17.59 6.93
C PHE A 8 -1.53 16.11 6.53
N ILE A 9 -2.18 15.20 7.27
CA ILE A 9 -2.20 13.76 6.97
C ILE A 9 -3.24 13.41 5.89
N SER A 10 -4.27 14.25 5.70
CA SER A 10 -5.47 13.91 4.92
C SER A 10 -5.47 14.33 3.46
N ILE A 11 -4.43 15.01 2.97
CA ILE A 11 -4.42 15.59 1.63
C ILE A 11 -3.43 14.84 0.76
N ARG A 12 -3.93 13.98 -0.13
CA ARG A 12 -3.13 13.31 -1.15
C ARG A 12 -2.53 14.31 -2.14
N ASP A 13 -1.23 14.16 -2.37
CA ASP A 13 -0.47 14.67 -3.52
C ASP A 13 -0.49 16.21 -3.69
N ASN A 14 -0.24 16.95 -2.60
CA ASN A 14 -0.07 18.40 -2.63
C ASN A 14 1.16 18.86 -3.43
N PHE A 15 2.17 18.00 -3.56
CA PHE A 15 3.41 18.32 -4.26
C PHE A 15 4.06 17.08 -4.88
N PRO A 16 4.82 17.25 -5.98
CA PRO A 16 5.52 16.14 -6.63
C PRO A 16 6.51 15.47 -5.67
N GLY A 17 6.41 14.14 -5.52
CA GLY A 17 7.27 13.35 -4.66
C GLY A 17 6.70 13.04 -3.26
N GLU A 18 5.52 13.54 -2.91
CA GLU A 18 4.88 13.26 -1.62
C GLU A 18 4.72 11.75 -1.37
N SER A 19 4.25 11.00 -2.37
CA SER A 19 4.13 9.54 -2.30
C SER A 19 5.46 8.82 -2.02
N ALA A 20 6.59 9.35 -2.51
CA ALA A 20 7.91 8.79 -2.22
C ALA A 20 8.33 9.06 -0.77
N ILE A 21 8.01 10.23 -0.22
CA ILE A 21 8.27 10.56 1.19
C ILE A 21 7.48 9.61 2.10
N TRP A 22 6.20 9.42 1.81
CA TRP A 22 5.34 8.49 2.55
C TRP A 22 5.86 7.04 2.51
N PHE A 23 6.31 6.59 1.34
CA PHE A 23 6.96 5.29 1.21
C PHE A 23 8.25 5.18 2.04
N ILE A 24 9.12 6.22 2.02
CA ILE A 24 10.36 6.24 2.80
C ILE A 24 10.05 6.21 4.30
N LEU A 25 9.10 7.02 4.77
CA LEU A 25 8.71 7.04 6.18
C LEU A 25 8.16 5.68 6.63
N GLY A 26 7.30 5.05 5.83
CA GLY A 26 6.81 3.70 6.10
C GLY A 26 7.93 2.66 6.10
N SER A 27 8.91 2.80 5.21
CA SER A 27 10.06 1.89 5.11
C SER A 27 10.99 2.02 6.31
N ILE A 28 11.20 3.24 6.82
CA ILE A 28 11.98 3.48 8.04
C ILE A 28 11.29 2.82 9.25
N ILE A 29 9.96 2.91 9.34
CA ILE A 29 9.19 2.24 10.39
C ILE A 29 9.35 0.72 10.26
N LEU A 30 9.13 0.17 9.06
CA LEU A 30 9.28 -1.26 8.82
C LEU A 30 10.67 -1.77 9.21
N LEU A 31 11.73 -1.14 8.70
CA LEU A 31 13.12 -1.55 8.94
C LEU A 31 13.59 -1.26 10.38
N GLY A 32 12.99 -0.28 11.05
CA GLY A 32 13.30 0.04 12.44
C GLY A 32 12.73 -0.97 13.44
N PHE A 33 11.57 -1.57 13.13
CA PHE A 33 10.88 -2.48 14.04
C PHE A 33 11.01 -3.96 13.65
N VAL A 34 11.05 -4.30 12.36
CA VAL A 34 11.22 -5.67 11.89
C VAL A 34 12.70 -5.96 11.69
N GLN A 35 13.28 -6.80 12.55
CA GLN A 35 14.71 -7.12 12.52
C GLN A 35 15.07 -8.26 11.56
N ASP A 36 14.10 -9.07 11.15
CA ASP A 36 14.32 -10.13 10.17
C ASP A 36 14.32 -9.55 8.74
N ILE A 37 15.50 -9.59 8.12
CA ILE A 37 15.72 -9.07 6.77
C ILE A 37 14.80 -9.72 5.72
N ASN A 38 14.47 -11.01 5.86
CA ASN A 38 13.60 -11.71 4.91
C ASN A 38 12.17 -11.18 4.99
N LEU A 39 11.67 -10.94 6.20
CA LEU A 39 10.34 -10.37 6.42
C LEU A 39 10.25 -8.93 5.92
N SER A 40 11.29 -8.12 6.17
CA SER A 40 11.38 -6.75 5.64
C SER A 40 11.41 -6.73 4.11
N ILE A 41 12.21 -7.59 3.47
CA ILE A 41 12.25 -7.73 2.01
C ILE A 41 10.87 -8.11 1.48
N ALA A 42 10.19 -9.08 2.11
CA ALA A 42 8.87 -9.50 1.69
C ALA A 42 7.84 -8.37 1.75
N ALA A 43 7.83 -7.59 2.84
CA ALA A 43 6.92 -6.47 2.98
C ALA A 43 7.19 -5.34 1.96
N LEU A 44 8.46 -4.99 1.75
CA LEU A 44 8.84 -4.03 0.71
C LEU A 44 8.47 -4.53 -0.68
N TYR A 45 8.66 -5.82 -0.95
CA TYR A 45 8.26 -6.44 -2.22
C TYR A 45 6.76 -6.34 -2.44
N ILE A 46 5.94 -6.68 -1.44
CA ILE A 46 4.47 -6.60 -1.54
C ILE A 46 4.04 -5.18 -1.90
N VAL A 47 4.56 -4.16 -1.20
CA VAL A 47 4.18 -2.77 -1.45
C VAL A 47 4.63 -2.33 -2.83
N THR A 48 5.90 -2.55 -3.19
CA THR A 48 6.47 -2.03 -4.44
C THR A 48 5.95 -2.75 -5.68
N ILE A 49 6.01 -4.08 -5.70
CA ILE A 49 5.58 -4.88 -6.85
C ILE A 49 4.06 -4.93 -6.93
N GLY A 50 3.38 -5.04 -5.79
CA GLY A 50 1.93 -5.00 -5.73
C GLY A 50 1.36 -3.69 -6.25
N ASP A 51 1.87 -2.53 -5.80
CA ASP A 51 1.43 -1.20 -6.26
C ASP A 51 1.67 -1.01 -7.77
N VAL A 52 2.88 -1.35 -8.26
CA VAL A 52 3.19 -1.26 -9.69
C VAL A 52 2.26 -2.15 -10.53
N ALA A 53 1.97 -3.37 -10.08
CA ALA A 53 1.03 -4.26 -10.76
C ALA A 53 -0.40 -3.70 -10.71
N SER A 54 -0.87 -3.28 -9.53
CA SER A 54 -2.19 -2.64 -9.34
C SER A 54 -2.39 -1.46 -10.28
N ALA A 55 -1.38 -0.59 -10.38
CA ALA A 55 -1.38 0.58 -11.25
C ALA A 55 -1.36 0.20 -12.75
N ALA A 56 -0.52 -0.76 -13.15
CA ALA A 56 -0.42 -1.20 -14.55
C ALA A 56 -1.72 -1.84 -15.07
N PHE A 57 -2.46 -2.52 -14.18
CA PHE A 57 -3.74 -3.16 -14.50
C PHE A 57 -4.96 -2.29 -14.13
N SER A 58 -4.71 -1.09 -13.60
CA SER A 58 -5.77 -0.09 -13.44
C SER A 58 -6.24 0.36 -14.81
N SER A 59 -7.54 0.25 -15.06
CA SER A 59 -8.11 0.60 -16.36
C SER A 59 -7.88 2.10 -16.59
N SER A 60 -6.99 2.42 -17.53
CA SER A 60 -6.79 3.76 -18.11
C SER A 60 -8.01 4.21 -18.95
N LYS A 61 -9.20 4.17 -18.35
CA LYS A 61 -10.33 4.98 -18.79
C LYS A 61 -10.56 5.99 -17.69
N THR A 62 -9.95 7.16 -17.84
CA THR A 62 -10.68 8.44 -18.00
C THR A 62 -9.67 9.58 -18.14
N SER A 63 -9.28 9.88 -19.39
CA SER A 63 -8.91 11.24 -19.81
C SER A 63 -10.14 12.15 -19.77
N SER A 64 -10.78 12.30 -18.61
CA SER A 64 -11.82 13.30 -18.45
C SER A 64 -11.73 13.89 -17.05
N LYS A 65 -11.20 15.10 -17.02
CA LYS A 65 -11.59 16.14 -16.07
C LYS A 65 -13.08 16.00 -15.77
N GLY A 66 -13.45 15.78 -14.52
CA GLY A 66 -14.85 15.64 -14.14
C GLY A 66 -15.02 15.13 -12.73
N ILE A 67 -15.01 16.08 -11.80
CA ILE A 67 -15.66 16.08 -10.48
C ILE A 67 -16.68 14.93 -10.35
N ASN A 68 -16.34 13.91 -9.55
CA ASN A 68 -17.24 13.20 -8.63
C ASN A 68 -16.45 12.13 -7.88
N GLU A 69 -16.32 12.35 -6.57
CA GLU A 69 -15.66 11.49 -5.59
C GLU A 69 -16.37 10.12 -5.51
N SER A 70 -15.75 9.08 -6.06
CA SER A 70 -16.11 7.70 -5.73
C SER A 70 -15.23 7.21 -4.59
N VAL A 71 -15.84 6.71 -3.52
CA VAL A 71 -15.18 6.09 -2.33
C VAL A 71 -14.28 4.91 -2.71
N PHE A 72 -14.47 4.37 -3.91
CA PHE A 72 -13.52 3.48 -4.56
C PHE A 72 -12.67 4.31 -5.51
N LYS A 73 -11.35 4.28 -5.32
CA LYS A 73 -10.40 4.62 -6.38
C LYS A 73 -10.87 3.83 -7.61
N ASN A 74 -10.78 4.35 -8.83
CA ASN A 74 -11.10 3.62 -10.07
C ASN A 74 -10.17 2.38 -10.30
N LYS A 75 -9.70 1.71 -9.25
CA LYS A 75 -8.98 0.45 -9.22
C LYS A 75 -10.01 -0.66 -9.40
N ASN A 76 -10.03 -1.17 -10.63
CA ASN A 76 -10.91 -2.26 -11.07
C ASN A 76 -10.63 -3.54 -10.27
N ILE A 77 -11.53 -4.52 -10.30
CA ILE A 77 -11.28 -5.87 -9.75
C ILE A 77 -9.94 -6.45 -10.25
N PHE A 78 -9.54 -6.06 -11.46
CA PHE A 78 -8.27 -6.40 -12.10
C PHE A 78 -7.04 -5.84 -11.38
N SER A 79 -7.08 -4.61 -10.85
CA SER A 79 -5.98 -4.04 -10.06
C SER A 79 -5.79 -4.82 -8.76
N PHE A 80 -6.88 -5.16 -8.09
CA PHE A 80 -6.85 -5.99 -6.88
C PHE A 80 -6.25 -7.37 -7.16
N VAL A 81 -6.76 -8.05 -8.18
CA VAL A 81 -6.26 -9.39 -8.55
C VAL A 81 -4.79 -9.33 -8.99
N ALA A 82 -4.39 -8.30 -9.74
CA ALA A 82 -3.00 -8.09 -10.12
C ALA A 82 -2.11 -7.88 -8.89
N PHE A 83 -2.50 -7.03 -7.94
CA PHE A 83 -1.77 -6.84 -6.70
C PHE A 83 -1.54 -8.17 -5.98
N VAL A 84 -2.62 -8.94 -5.77
CA VAL A 84 -2.55 -10.22 -5.05
C VAL A 84 -1.62 -11.19 -5.78
N PHE A 85 -1.82 -11.39 -7.09
CA PHE A 85 -1.09 -12.38 -7.86
C PHE A 85 0.40 -12.06 -7.96
N PHE A 86 0.75 -10.80 -8.24
CA PHE A 86 2.14 -10.37 -8.33
C PHE A 86 2.84 -10.27 -6.96
N SER A 87 2.08 -10.22 -5.87
CA SER A 87 2.63 -10.28 -4.51
C SER A 87 2.91 -11.71 -4.02
N LEU A 88 2.35 -12.75 -4.65
CA LEU A 88 2.53 -14.15 -4.22
C LEU A 88 3.99 -14.62 -4.05
N PRO A 89 4.98 -14.18 -4.84
CA PRO A 89 6.38 -14.56 -4.62
C PRO A 89 6.92 -14.19 -3.23
N SER A 90 6.33 -13.19 -2.55
CA SER A 90 6.69 -12.83 -1.16
C SER A 90 6.39 -13.95 -0.15
N LEU A 91 5.51 -14.90 -0.49
CA LEU A 91 5.20 -16.07 0.34
C LEU A 91 6.40 -17.01 0.53
N ILE A 92 7.45 -16.90 -0.30
CA ILE A 92 8.71 -17.62 -0.09
C ILE A 92 9.33 -17.23 1.26
N PHE A 93 9.14 -15.98 1.70
CA PHE A 93 9.65 -15.47 2.98
C PHE A 93 8.57 -15.49 4.07
N LEU A 94 7.31 -15.22 3.72
CA LEU A 94 6.19 -15.11 4.68
C LEU A 94 5.43 -16.41 4.92
N GLY A 95 5.78 -17.51 4.25
CA GLY A 95 5.02 -18.77 4.31
C GLY A 95 3.53 -18.60 3.99
N LEU A 96 2.70 -19.56 4.40
CA LEU A 96 1.25 -19.51 4.17
C LEU A 96 0.55 -18.40 4.98
N ASN A 97 1.13 -17.98 6.10
CA ASN A 97 0.62 -16.85 6.88
C ASN A 97 0.70 -15.53 6.09
N GLY A 98 1.57 -15.42 5.08
CA GLY A 98 1.61 -14.22 4.23
C GLY A 98 0.35 -14.01 3.36
N ILE A 99 -0.47 -15.04 3.13
CA ILE A 99 -1.63 -14.95 2.23
C ILE A 99 -2.63 -13.90 2.71
N TRP A 100 -2.97 -13.91 4.00
CA TRP A 100 -3.92 -12.95 4.54
C TRP A 100 -3.31 -11.53 4.55
N MET A 101 -2.00 -11.39 4.77
CA MET A 101 -1.30 -10.11 4.70
C MET A 101 -1.38 -9.52 3.28
N ILE A 102 -1.15 -10.33 2.24
CA ILE A 102 -1.26 -9.91 0.85
C ILE A 102 -2.69 -9.48 0.51
N ILE A 103 -3.69 -10.28 0.92
CA ILE A 103 -5.10 -9.96 0.65
C ILE A 103 -5.49 -8.65 1.31
N LEU A 104 -5.15 -8.45 2.58
CA LEU A 104 -5.47 -7.20 3.28
C LEU A 104 -4.69 -6.01 2.73
N ALA A 105 -3.42 -6.18 2.36
CA ALA A 105 -2.65 -5.15 1.67
C ALA A 105 -3.32 -4.73 0.35
N ALA A 106 -3.80 -5.69 -0.44
CA ALA A 106 -4.53 -5.43 -1.68
C ALA A 106 -5.87 -4.71 -1.42
N VAL A 107 -6.54 -5.00 -0.30
CA VAL A 107 -7.76 -4.28 0.12
C VAL A 107 -7.43 -2.84 0.48
N ILE A 108 -6.41 -2.59 1.31
CA ILE A 108 -5.96 -1.24 1.67
C ILE A 108 -5.64 -0.44 0.42
N GLU A 109 -4.91 -1.05 -0.51
CA GLU A 109 -4.55 -0.48 -1.81
C GLU A 109 -5.78 -0.13 -2.68
N SER A 110 -6.87 -0.87 -2.55
CA SER A 110 -8.06 -0.70 -3.39
C SER A 110 -9.08 0.30 -2.84
N ILE A 111 -9.02 0.60 -1.54
CA ILE A 111 -9.93 1.55 -0.88
C ILE A 111 -9.41 2.98 -1.05
N ASP A 112 -10.29 3.94 -1.35
CA ASP A 112 -9.90 5.34 -1.38
C ASP A 112 -9.79 5.93 0.03
N LEU A 113 -8.68 5.65 0.71
CA LEU A 113 -8.38 6.25 2.00
C LEU A 113 -7.76 7.64 1.80
N LYS A 114 -8.08 8.58 2.70
CA LYS A 114 -7.52 9.95 2.71
C LYS A 114 -6.03 10.01 3.04
N VAL A 115 -5.38 8.87 3.24
CA VAL A 115 -3.96 8.75 3.59
C VAL A 115 -3.25 8.02 2.45
N ASN A 116 -1.95 8.24 2.29
CA ASN A 116 -1.16 7.59 1.25
C ASN A 116 -1.14 6.05 1.42
N ASP A 117 -1.53 5.34 0.35
CA ASP A 117 -1.71 3.88 0.34
C ASP A 117 -0.38 3.16 0.69
N ASN A 118 0.74 3.61 0.13
CA ASN A 118 2.06 3.01 0.37
C ASN A 118 2.48 3.08 1.84
N PHE A 119 2.21 4.21 2.51
CA PHE A 119 2.48 4.35 3.93
C PHE A 119 1.57 3.44 4.76
N LEU A 120 0.27 3.40 4.45
CA LEU A 120 -0.69 2.56 5.17
C LEU A 120 -0.38 1.08 5.05
N ILE A 121 -0.04 0.60 3.85
CA ILE A 121 0.32 -0.80 3.63
C ILE A 121 1.59 -1.14 4.39
N LEU A 122 2.62 -0.28 4.36
CA LEU A 122 3.86 -0.50 5.13
C LEU A 122 3.60 -0.53 6.64
N LEU A 123 2.75 0.36 7.15
CA LEU A 123 2.36 0.37 8.55
C LEU A 123 1.60 -0.92 8.93
N PHE A 124 0.64 -1.32 8.11
CA PHE A 124 -0.12 -2.56 8.29
C PHE A 124 0.79 -3.79 8.28
N LEU A 125 1.71 -3.89 7.31
CA LEU A 125 2.65 -4.99 7.22
C LEU A 125 3.60 -5.01 8.40
N THR A 126 4.10 -3.85 8.85
CA THR A 126 4.94 -3.76 10.05
C THR A 126 4.23 -4.32 11.28
N LEU A 127 3.00 -3.87 11.54
CA LEU A 127 2.21 -4.36 12.68
C LEU A 127 1.88 -5.84 12.55
N SER A 128 1.54 -6.29 11.36
CA SER A 128 1.25 -7.70 11.08
C SER A 128 2.47 -8.59 11.32
N LEU A 129 3.64 -8.15 10.88
CA LEU A 129 4.89 -8.89 11.12
C LEU A 129 5.18 -8.95 12.62
N LEU A 130 5.12 -7.84 13.35
CA LEU A 130 5.39 -7.82 14.80
C LEU A 130 4.45 -8.69 15.64
N LEU A 131 3.21 -8.90 15.20
CA LEU A 131 2.21 -9.66 15.95
C LEU A 131 2.22 -11.16 15.63
N PHE A 132 2.70 -11.53 14.44
CA PHE A 132 2.59 -12.88 13.92
C PHE A 132 3.93 -13.56 13.58
N TYR A 133 5.06 -12.84 13.73
CA TYR A 133 6.44 -13.30 13.53
C TYR A 133 7.36 -12.78 14.63
#